data_AF-A0A2D4KY09-F1
#
_entry.id   AF-A0A2D4KY09-F1
#
_cell.length_a   1.000
_cell.length_b   1.000
_cell.length_c   1.000
_cell.angle_alpha   90.00
_cell.angle_beta   90.00
_cell.angle_gamma   90.00
#
_symmetry.space_group_name_H-M   'P 1'
#
loop_
_entity.id
_entity.type
_entity.pdbx_description
1 polymer ?
#
loop_
_entity_poly.entity_id
_entity_poly.type
_entity_poly.pdbx_seq_one_letter_code
_entity_poly.pdbx_strand_id
1 'polypeptide(L)'
;CPLERVPCLNSGFGCPFTVTRNKIAEHLETCPASVVCCTMEWNRWPVSYADRKSYENLSKDVDEIEQLDMALALQDQRMLLESLKVATMTSKTPDPILKPREQTSVVSAPD
;
A
#
# COMPACT_ATOMS: atom_id res chain seq x y z
N CYS A 1 -42.85 -4.46 -5.20
CA CYS A 1 -43.87 -3.39 -5.36
C CYS A 1 -43.21 -1.98 -5.27
N PRO A 2 -43.55 -0.98 -6.10
CA PRO A 2 -42.88 0.35 -6.07
C PRO A 2 -43.05 1.15 -4.76
N LEU A 3 -44.17 0.98 -4.07
CA LEU A 3 -44.48 1.69 -2.82
C LEU A 3 -43.99 0.95 -1.56
N GLU A 4 -43.40 -0.22 -1.75
CA GLU A 4 -42.86 -1.02 -0.64
C GLU A 4 -41.67 -0.30 -0.01
N ARG A 5 -41.66 -0.25 1.32
CA ARG A 5 -40.54 0.32 2.08
C ARG A 5 -39.43 -0.71 2.18
N VAL A 6 -38.23 -0.31 1.75
CA VAL A 6 -37.03 -1.14 1.74
C VAL A 6 -35.85 -0.35 2.30
N PRO A 7 -34.84 -1.03 2.88
CA PRO A 7 -33.61 -0.37 3.27
C PRO A 7 -32.97 0.38 2.09
N CYS A 8 -32.29 1.49 2.38
CA CYS A 8 -31.44 2.14 1.39
C CYS A 8 -30.39 1.16 0.83
N LEU A 9 -30.02 1.33 -0.45
CA LEU A 9 -28.96 0.54 -1.09
C LEU A 9 -27.62 0.64 -0.34
N ASN A 10 -27.35 1.78 0.30
CA ASN A 10 -26.14 2.03 1.09
C ASN A 10 -26.29 1.65 2.57
N SER A 11 -27.26 0.82 2.94
CA SER A 11 -27.45 0.35 4.32
C SER A 11 -26.21 -0.38 4.87
N GLY A 12 -25.50 -1.14 4.02
CA GLY A 12 -24.22 -1.77 4.39
C GLY A 12 -23.08 -0.78 4.68
N PHE A 13 -23.19 0.46 4.20
CA PHE A 13 -22.26 1.56 4.50
C PHE A 13 -22.74 2.43 5.68
N GLY A 14 -23.79 2.00 6.39
CA GLY A 14 -24.31 2.69 7.57
C GLY A 14 -25.45 3.67 7.31
N CYS A 15 -26.09 3.65 6.14
CA CYS A 15 -27.29 4.45 5.92
C CYS A 15 -28.44 3.97 6.83
N PRO A 16 -29.00 4.82 7.71
CA PRO A 16 -30.06 4.40 8.64
C PRO A 16 -31.47 4.42 8.01
N PHE A 17 -31.61 4.84 6.76
CA PHE A 17 -32.92 5.13 6.16
C PHE A 17 -33.55 3.92 5.46
N THR A 18 -34.85 3.77 5.69
CA THR A 18 -35.74 2.86 4.96
C THR A 18 -36.74 3.70 4.16
N VAL A 19 -36.67 3.61 2.83
CA VAL A 19 -37.40 4.46 1.87
C VAL A 19 -38.32 3.63 0.99
N THR A 20 -39.32 4.24 0.35
CA THR A 20 -40.13 3.52 -0.65
C THR A 20 -39.27 3.21 -1.87
N ARG A 21 -39.47 2.04 -2.48
CA ARG A 21 -38.63 1.57 -3.59
C ARG A 21 -38.56 2.57 -4.74
N ASN A 22 -39.65 3.27 -5.04
CA ASN A 22 -39.70 4.32 -6.08
C ASN A 22 -38.99 5.64 -5.71
N LYS A 23 -38.60 5.84 -4.45
CA LYS A 23 -37.92 7.04 -3.94
C LYS A 23 -36.44 6.81 -3.64
N ILE A 24 -35.91 5.61 -3.91
CA ILE A 24 -34.50 5.29 -3.69
C ILE A 24 -33.58 6.23 -4.48
N ALA A 25 -33.87 6.49 -5.75
CA ALA A 25 -33.04 7.34 -6.59
C ALA A 25 -32.90 8.76 -6.02
N GLU A 26 -34.02 9.38 -5.66
CA GLU A 26 -34.06 10.72 -5.02
C GLU A 26 -33.27 10.72 -3.69
N HIS A 27 -33.43 9.69 -2.86
CA HIS A 27 -32.67 9.58 -1.62
C HIS A 27 -31.15 9.47 -1.86
N LEU A 28 -30.71 8.77 -2.90
CA LEU A 28 -29.27 8.55 -3.15
C LEU A 28 -28.51 9.85 -3.46
N GLU A 29 -29.19 10.87 -4.00
CA GLU A 29 -28.60 12.19 -4.25
C GLU A 29 -28.13 12.89 -2.96
N THR A 30 -28.78 12.60 -1.83
CA THR A 30 -28.50 13.21 -0.53
C THR A 30 -28.18 12.18 0.55
N CYS A 31 -27.89 10.94 0.17
CA CYS A 31 -27.68 9.87 1.14
C CYS A 31 -26.36 10.10 1.88
N PRO A 32 -26.36 10.10 3.23
CA PRO A 32 -25.15 10.36 4.01
C PRO A 32 -24.11 9.24 3.90
N ALA A 33 -24.51 8.05 3.46
CA ALA A 33 -23.62 6.91 3.25
C ALA A 33 -23.29 6.68 1.76
N SER A 34 -23.59 7.64 0.88
CA SER A 34 -23.16 7.58 -0.52
C SER A 34 -21.65 7.75 -0.63
N VAL A 35 -21.03 6.97 -1.52
CA VAL A 35 -19.62 7.14 -1.87
C VAL A 35 -19.46 8.43 -2.67
N VAL A 36 -18.63 9.34 -2.17
CA VAL A 36 -18.29 10.59 -2.87
C VAL A 36 -16.89 10.52 -3.46
N CYS A 37 -16.72 11.06 -4.66
CA CYS A 37 -15.39 11.35 -5.19
C CYS A 37 -14.82 12.54 -4.42
N CYS A 38 -13.72 12.33 -3.70
CA CYS A 38 -13.02 13.43 -3.08
C CYS A 38 -12.25 14.15 -4.20
N THR A 39 -12.56 15.42 -4.44
CA THR A 39 -11.87 16.26 -5.43
C THR A 39 -10.46 16.65 -5.00
N MET A 40 -10.13 16.42 -3.73
CA MET A 40 -8.81 16.65 -3.16
C MET A 40 -8.11 15.30 -3.02
N GLU A 41 -7.44 14.86 -4.09
CA GLU A 41 -6.79 13.56 -4.18
C GLU A 41 -5.79 13.34 -3.03
N TRP A 42 -5.13 14.40 -2.57
CA TRP A 42 -4.27 14.43 -1.37
C TRP A 42 -4.91 13.78 -0.12
N ASN A 43 -6.23 13.93 0.09
CA ASN A 43 -6.94 13.32 1.24
C ASN A 43 -7.12 11.79 1.11
N ARG A 44 -6.82 11.23 -0.07
CA ARG A 44 -6.86 9.78 -0.33
C ARG A 44 -5.48 9.13 -0.22
N TRP A 45 -4.40 9.91 -0.19
CA TRP A 45 -3.06 9.36 -0.02
C TRP A 45 -2.83 8.99 1.45
N PRO A 46 -2.10 7.91 1.73
CA PRO A 46 -1.71 7.57 3.10
C PRO A 46 -1.02 8.75 3.79
N VAL A 47 -1.54 9.16 4.94
CA VAL A 47 -0.96 10.27 5.72
C VAL A 47 0.38 9.80 6.29
N SER A 48 1.45 10.56 6.05
CA SER A 48 2.76 10.24 6.61
C SER A 48 2.74 10.37 8.14
N TYR A 49 3.58 9.61 8.83
CA TYR A 49 3.66 9.67 10.30
C TYR A 49 4.01 11.08 10.82
N ALA A 50 4.75 11.88 10.03
CA ALA A 50 5.08 13.26 10.38
C ALA A 50 3.87 14.19 10.36
N ASP A 51 2.90 13.92 9.48
CA ASP A 51 1.68 14.71 9.32
C ASP A 51 0.58 14.29 10.30
N ARG A 52 0.76 13.17 11.02
CA ARG A 52 -0.20 12.62 12.00
C ARG A 52 -0.49 13.59 13.16
N LYS A 53 0.49 14.42 13.56
CA LYS A 53 0.29 15.48 14.59
C LYS A 53 -0.82 16.46 14.25
N SER A 54 -1.04 16.72 12.96
CA SER A 54 -2.09 17.60 12.45
C SER A 54 -3.50 17.01 12.66
N TYR A 55 -3.60 15.68 12.75
CA TYR A 55 -4.86 14.92 12.85
C TYR A 55 -5.17 14.38 14.25
N GLU A 56 -4.33 14.68 15.26
CA GLU A 56 -4.53 14.18 16.64
C GLU A 56 -5.87 14.60 17.26
N ASN A 57 -6.52 15.66 16.76
CA ASN A 57 -7.86 16.03 17.22
C ASN A 57 -8.99 15.20 16.58
N LEU A 58 -8.72 14.50 15.47
CA LEU A 58 -9.66 13.64 14.75
C LEU A 58 -9.49 12.16 15.10
N SER A 59 -8.33 11.74 15.61
CA SER A 59 -8.02 10.32 15.91
C SER A 59 -8.26 9.90 17.36
N LYS A 60 -8.88 10.76 18.20
CA LYS A 60 -9.02 10.51 19.65
C LYS A 60 -9.79 9.23 20.01
N ASP A 61 -10.50 8.62 19.05
CA ASP A 61 -11.31 7.42 19.26
C ASP A 61 -10.75 6.16 18.56
N VAL A 62 -9.55 6.21 17.94
CA VAL A 62 -8.95 5.07 17.20
C VAL A 62 -7.51 4.84 17.65
N ASP A 63 -7.33 4.60 18.94
CA ASP A 63 -6.00 4.56 19.55
C ASP A 63 -5.30 3.18 19.54
N GLU A 64 -5.92 2.11 19.02
CA GLU A 64 -5.34 0.76 19.17
C GLU A 64 -5.09 -0.04 17.89
N ILE A 65 -5.49 0.44 16.71
CA ILE A 65 -5.22 -0.30 15.47
C ILE A 65 -4.01 0.33 14.80
N GLU A 66 -2.87 -0.36 14.85
CA GLU A 66 -1.77 -0.12 13.91
C GLU A 66 -2.37 -0.01 12.51
N GLN A 67 -2.27 1.16 11.88
CA GLN A 67 -2.86 1.39 10.56
C GLN A 67 -2.43 0.27 9.63
N LEU A 68 -3.42 -0.49 9.10
CA LEU A 68 -3.20 -1.71 8.32
C LEU A 68 -2.14 -1.52 7.23
N ASP A 69 -2.13 -0.35 6.59
CA ASP A 69 -1.19 0.01 5.53
C ASP A 69 0.28 -0.01 6.01
N MET A 70 0.55 0.47 7.23
CA MET A 70 1.90 0.45 7.82
C MET A 70 2.32 -0.98 8.18
N ALA A 71 1.39 -1.77 8.73
CA ALA A 71 1.65 -3.16 9.09
C ALA A 71 1.99 -4.00 7.85
N LEU A 72 1.25 -3.81 6.75
CA LEU A 72 1.50 -4.45 5.46
C LEU A 72 2.84 -4.01 4.86
N ALA A 73 3.14 -2.71 4.83
CA ALA A 73 4.41 -2.20 4.30
C ALA A 73 5.63 -2.77 5.06
N LEU A 74 5.54 -2.87 6.39
CA LEU A 74 6.59 -3.47 7.21
C LEU A 74 6.74 -4.98 6.98
N GLN A 75 5.64 -5.69 6.71
CA GLN A 75 5.67 -7.11 6.35
C GLN A 75 6.36 -7.33 5.01
N ASP A 76 6.02 -6.53 3.99
CA ASP A 76 6.65 -6.59 2.67
C ASP A 76 8.15 -6.31 2.76
N GLN A 77 8.56 -5.30 3.53
CA GLN A 77 9.97 -4.99 3.74
C GLN A 77 10.71 -6.16 4.41
N ARG A 78 10.11 -6.80 5.43
CA ARG A 78 10.71 -8.00 6.06
C ARG A 78 10.87 -9.14 5.07
N MET A 79 9.84 -9.41 4.25
CA MET A 79 9.89 -10.48 3.25
C MET A 79 10.98 -10.24 2.20
N LEU A 80 11.10 -8.99 1.73
CA LEU A 80 12.16 -8.59 0.79
C LEU A 80 13.57 -8.74 1.38
N LEU A 81 13.77 -8.35 2.64
CA LEU A 81 15.06 -8.50 3.30
C LEU A 81 15.44 -9.97 3.50
N GLU A 82 14.48 -10.83 3.85
CA GLU A 82 14.74 -12.26 3.98
C GLU A 82 15.06 -12.91 2.62
N SER A 83 14.37 -12.55 1.54
CA SER A 83 14.68 -13.08 0.20
C SER A 83 16.07 -12.66 -0.28
N LEU A 84 16.48 -11.41 -0.01
CA LEU A 84 17.82 -10.91 -0.29
C LEU A 84 18.90 -11.65 0.52
N LYS A 85 18.67 -11.93 1.80
CA LYS A 85 19.60 -12.72 2.62
C LYS A 85 19.83 -14.11 2.04
N VAL A 86 18.77 -14.81 1.64
CA VAL A 86 18.88 -16.14 1.02
C VAL A 86 19.70 -16.09 -0.28
N ALA A 87 19.46 -15.09 -1.13
CA ALA A 87 20.24 -14.90 -2.36
C ALA A 87 21.74 -14.68 -2.08
N THR A 88 22.09 -13.82 -1.12
CA THR A 88 23.50 -13.53 -0.77
C THR A 88 24.25 -14.71 -0.14
N MET A 89 23.55 -15.63 0.53
CA MET A 89 24.18 -16.84 1.09
C MET A 89 24.46 -17.89 0.00
N THR A 90 23.71 -17.88 -1.11
CA THR A 90 23.95 -18.79 -2.25
C THR A 90 25.10 -18.35 -3.16
N SER A 91 25.54 -17.09 -3.10
CA SER A 91 26.66 -16.57 -3.91
C SER A 91 28.03 -16.67 -3.24
N LYS A 92 28.14 -17.34 -2.09
CA LYS A 92 29.36 -17.44 -1.27
C LYS A 92 30.02 -18.83 -1.34
N THR A 93 30.11 -19.40 -2.53
CA THR A 93 31.07 -20.50 -2.83
C THR A 93 32.28 -19.90 -3.53
N PRO A 94 33.52 -20.04 -3.01
CA PRO A 94 34.70 -19.48 -3.64
C PRO A 94 35.10 -20.32 -4.86
N ASP A 95 35.15 -19.69 -6.04
CA ASP A 95 35.75 -20.25 -7.24
C ASP A 95 37.26 -20.54 -7.02
N PRO A 96 37.80 -21.70 -7.42
CA PRO A 96 39.23 -21.92 -7.39
C PRO A 96 39.93 -21.14 -8.52
N ILE A 97 40.84 -20.26 -8.09
CA ILE A 97 41.71 -19.38 -8.86
C ILE A 97 42.50 -20.15 -9.94
N LEU A 98 42.35 -19.78 -11.22
CA LEU A 98 43.27 -20.14 -12.31
C LEU A 98 44.27 -19.00 -12.54
N LYS A 99 45.56 -19.28 -12.33
CA LYS A 99 46.68 -18.33 -12.46
C LYS A 99 47.06 -18.09 -13.94
N PRO A 100 47.35 -16.83 -14.36
CA PRO A 100 48.12 -16.55 -15.56
C PRO A 100 49.61 -16.87 -15.34
N ARG A 101 50.21 -17.64 -16.26
CA ARG A 101 51.62 -18.02 -16.25
C ARG A 101 52.44 -16.96 -16.99
N GLU A 102 53.24 -16.18 -16.29
CA GLU A 102 54.25 -15.29 -16.88
C GLU A 102 55.45 -16.10 -17.40
N GLN A 103 55.94 -15.75 -18.59
CA GLN A 103 57.37 -15.85 -18.89
C GLN A 103 57.77 -14.75 -19.88
N THR A 104 58.44 -13.75 -19.32
CA THR A 104 59.21 -12.67 -19.91
C THR A 104 60.36 -13.24 -20.75
N SER A 105 60.75 -12.57 -21.86
CA SER A 105 62.01 -11.81 -21.94
C SER A 105 62.50 -11.53 -23.39
N VAL A 106 62.51 -10.23 -23.72
CA VAL A 106 63.54 -9.42 -24.44
C VAL A 106 63.85 -9.62 -25.95
N VAL A 107 63.70 -8.53 -26.73
CA VAL A 107 64.77 -7.66 -27.34
C VAL A 107 64.28 -7.00 -28.66
N SER A 108 64.23 -5.67 -28.61
CA SER A 108 64.54 -4.60 -29.61
C SER A 108 64.02 -4.61 -31.07
N ALA A 109 63.44 -3.45 -31.44
CA ALA A 109 63.13 -2.90 -32.78
C ALA A 109 64.40 -2.46 -33.56
N PRO A 110 64.35 -1.73 -34.71
CA PRO A 110 63.30 -1.41 -35.71
C PRO A 110 63.68 -2.01 -37.10
N ASP A 111 63.01 -1.88 -38.26
CA ASP A 111 62.20 -0.84 -38.94
C ASP A 111 60.90 -1.42 -39.55
#